data_AF-A0A512RS73-F1
#
_entry.id   AF-A0A512RS73-F1
#
_cell.length_a   1.000
_cell.length_b   1.000
_cell.length_c   1.000
_cell.angle_alpha   90.00
_cell.angle_beta   90.00
_cell.angle_gamma   90.00
#
_symmetry.space_group_name_H-M   'P 1'
#
loop_
_entity.id
_entity.type
_entity.pdbx_description
1 polymer ?
#
loop_
_entity_poly.entity_id
_entity_poly.type
_entity_poly.pdbx_seq_one_letter_code
_entity_poly.pdbx_strand_id
1 'polypeptide(L)'
;MVLKFFQQLEVRAAKNYLDVYREECSSKVVLPINPLKRLMFSVSFRTRGNKWQTDVNAHGFDKMQLPDTQGNPEQYRRPSSSTPYRKLSMQGTYRLKMLEFYAGCENSGNYRQPNPIGWNLVKKCPLKIFSMGAYEFTPWNQRCHFTATLSIHLISVLF
;
A
#
# COMPACT_ATOMS: atom_id res chain seq x y z
N MET A 1 -3.80 16.14 7.94
CA MET A 1 -4.28 16.61 9.26
C MET A 1 -4.30 15.43 10.23
N VAL A 2 -3.81 15.63 11.44
CA VAL A 2 -3.80 14.61 12.51
C VAL A 2 -4.67 15.14 13.64
N LEU A 3 -5.64 14.34 14.07
CA LEU A 3 -6.55 14.64 15.17
C LEU A 3 -6.34 13.59 16.26
N LYS A 4 -6.14 14.05 17.49
CA LYS A 4 -6.07 13.21 18.69
C LYS A 4 -7.26 13.56 19.57
N PHE A 5 -8.20 12.62 19.72
CA PHE A 5 -9.41 12.84 20.54
C PHE A 5 -9.20 12.41 22.00
N PHE A 6 -8.51 11.28 22.18
CA PHE A 6 -8.06 10.78 23.48
C PHE A 6 -6.58 10.44 23.35
N GLN A 7 -5.80 10.35 24.45
CA GLN A 7 -4.39 9.88 24.40
C GLN A 7 -4.23 8.50 23.73
N GLN A 8 -5.35 7.79 23.55
CA GLN A 8 -5.50 6.44 23.07
C GLN A 8 -5.98 6.33 21.62
N LEU A 9 -6.60 7.37 21.07
CA LEU A 9 -7.18 7.35 19.73
C LEU A 9 -6.52 8.43 18.86
N GLU A 10 -5.83 7.99 17.83
CA GLU A 10 -5.20 8.83 16.83
C GLU A 10 -5.86 8.62 15.47
N VAL A 11 -6.33 9.71 14.88
CA VAL A 11 -6.94 9.71 13.55
C VAL A 11 -6.10 10.60 12.63
N ARG A 12 -5.69 10.06 11.49
CA ARG A 12 -4.96 10.80 10.46
C ARG A 12 -5.75 10.76 9.16
N ALA A 13 -5.95 11.93 8.57
CA ALA A 13 -6.55 12.05 7.26
C ALA A 13 -5.68 12.96 6.40
N ALA A 14 -5.44 12.55 5.16
CA ALA A 14 -4.72 13.34 4.17
C ALA A 14 -5.39 13.23 2.81
N LYS A 15 -5.40 14.34 2.09
CA LYS A 15 -5.85 14.44 0.71
C LYS A 15 -4.79 15.17 -0.06
N ASN A 16 -4.23 14.51 -1.07
CA ASN A 16 -3.25 15.10 -1.96
C ASN A 16 -3.88 15.28 -3.35
N TYR A 17 -3.65 16.45 -3.94
CA TYR A 17 -4.00 16.77 -5.31
C TYR A 17 -2.70 17.01 -6.08
N LEU A 18 -2.42 16.17 -7.08
CA LEU A 18 -1.18 16.23 -7.86
C LEU A 18 -1.54 16.45 -9.33
N ASP A 19 -1.40 17.70 -9.78
CA ASP A 19 -1.47 18.05 -11.20
C ASP A 19 -0.05 18.08 -11.77
N VAL A 20 0.40 16.93 -12.27
CA VAL A 20 1.76 16.77 -12.80
C VAL A 20 1.68 16.69 -14.32
N TYR A 21 2.19 17.72 -14.97
CA TYR A 21 2.22 17.83 -16.43
C TYR A 21 3.61 18.24 -16.92
N ARG A 22 3.89 17.92 -18.17
CA ARG A 22 5.00 18.43 -18.96
C ARG A 22 4.41 19.35 -20.04
N GLU A 23 5.10 20.44 -20.35
CA GLU A 23 4.76 21.27 -21.51
C GLU A 23 5.58 20.83 -22.71
N GLU A 24 4.90 20.47 -23.81
CA GLU A 24 5.51 20.14 -25.09
C GLU A 24 4.86 21.00 -26.17
N CYS A 25 5.65 21.83 -26.86
CA CYS A 25 5.22 22.69 -27.97
C CYS A 25 3.90 23.46 -27.70
N SER A 26 3.79 24.12 -26.54
CA SER A 26 2.59 24.87 -26.09
C SER A 26 1.37 24.03 -25.72
N SER A 27 1.52 22.71 -25.56
CA SER A 27 0.48 21.79 -25.08
C SER A 27 0.86 21.16 -23.74
N LYS A 28 -0.13 21.00 -22.84
CA LYS A 28 0.06 20.35 -21.54
C LYS A 28 -0.18 18.84 -21.67
N VAL A 29 0.85 18.06 -21.41
CA VAL A 29 0.82 16.59 -21.41
C VAL A 29 0.91 16.10 -19.97
N VAL A 30 -0.16 15.48 -19.46
CA VAL A 30 -0.19 14.91 -18.11
C VAL A 30 0.72 13.68 -18.03
N LEU A 31 1.55 13.60 -16.97
CA LEU A 31 2.48 12.49 -16.82
C LEU A 31 1.77 11.21 -16.36
N PRO A 32 2.10 10.04 -16.96
CA PRO A 32 1.48 8.77 -16.59
C PRO A 32 1.88 8.33 -15.17
N ILE A 33 1.10 7.43 -14.59
CA ILE A 33 1.32 6.77 -13.28
C ILE A 33 1.15 7.74 -12.07
N ASN A 34 0.56 8.91 -12.29
CA ASN A 34 0.22 9.86 -11.24
C ASN A 34 -1.31 10.02 -11.16
N PRO A 35 -1.98 9.45 -10.14
CA PRO A 35 -3.39 9.72 -9.91
C PRO A 35 -3.55 11.15 -9.41
N LEU A 36 -4.51 11.86 -9.99
CA LEU A 36 -4.79 13.27 -9.71
C LEU A 36 -5.13 13.50 -8.23
N LYS A 37 -5.88 12.58 -7.63
CA LYS A 37 -6.31 12.64 -6.22
C LYS A 37 -5.90 11.37 -5.49
N ARG A 38 -5.24 11.55 -4.35
CA ARG A 38 -4.90 10.48 -3.41
C ARG A 38 -5.51 10.81 -2.05
N LEU A 39 -6.28 9.88 -1.51
CA LEU A 39 -6.89 9.96 -0.19
C LEU A 39 -6.22 8.94 0.72
N MET A 40 -5.87 9.36 1.93
CA MET A 40 -5.36 8.50 2.98
C MET A 40 -6.14 8.76 4.25
N PHE A 41 -6.58 7.70 4.88
CA PHE A 41 -7.24 7.72 6.18
C PHE A 41 -6.63 6.62 7.05
N SER A 42 -6.27 6.95 8.27
CA SER A 42 -5.63 6.05 9.22
C SER A 42 -6.22 6.28 10.60
N VAL A 43 -6.57 5.19 11.27
CA VAL A 43 -7.07 5.20 12.64
C VAL A 43 -6.22 4.24 13.44
N SER A 44 -5.63 4.74 14.52
CA SER A 44 -4.86 3.95 15.48
C SER A 44 -5.50 4.09 16.85
N PHE A 45 -5.80 2.95 17.46
CA PHE A 45 -6.35 2.87 18.81
C PHE A 45 -5.42 2.06 19.70
N ARG A 46 -5.17 2.55 20.92
CA ARG A 46 -4.33 1.90 21.94
C ARG A 46 -5.02 1.92 23.29
N THR A 47 -4.98 0.82 24.02
CA THR A 47 -5.53 0.77 25.39
C THR A 47 -4.61 1.45 26.40
N ARG A 48 -5.16 1.90 27.54
CA ARG A 48 -4.35 2.40 28.67
C ARG A 48 -3.51 1.24 29.21
N GLY A 49 -2.19 1.35 29.11
CA GLY A 49 -1.24 0.26 29.39
C GLY A 49 -0.76 -0.51 28.15
N ASN A 50 -1.11 -0.07 26.94
CA ASN A 50 -0.57 -0.54 25.65
C ASN A 50 -0.73 -2.04 25.35
N LYS A 51 -1.60 -2.75 26.09
CA LYS A 51 -1.87 -4.20 25.91
C LYS A 51 -2.49 -4.53 24.57
N TRP A 52 -3.36 -3.64 24.07
CA TRP A 52 -4.01 -3.78 22.78
C TRP A 52 -3.72 -2.55 21.95
N GLN A 53 -3.35 -2.78 20.70
CA GLN A 53 -3.25 -1.78 19.66
C GLN A 53 -3.98 -2.28 18.42
N THR A 54 -4.72 -1.40 17.77
CA THR A 54 -5.42 -1.70 16.51
C THR A 54 -5.21 -0.54 15.57
N ASP A 55 -4.80 -0.86 14.35
CA ASP A 55 -4.48 0.10 13.30
C ASP A 55 -5.31 -0.24 12.05
N VAL A 56 -6.03 0.74 11.52
CA VAL A 56 -6.82 0.61 10.30
C VAL A 56 -6.39 1.70 9.34
N ASN A 57 -5.98 1.31 8.13
CA ASN A 57 -5.49 2.20 7.08
C ASN A 57 -6.30 2.01 5.81
N ALA A 58 -6.91 3.09 5.33
CA ALA A 58 -7.62 3.14 4.06
C ALA A 58 -6.92 4.11 3.11
N HIS A 59 -6.69 3.66 1.88
CA HIS A 59 -6.11 4.45 0.81
C HIS A 59 -7.07 4.45 -0.38
N GLY A 60 -7.37 5.63 -0.92
CA GLY A 60 -8.16 5.82 -2.13
C GLY A 60 -7.34 6.47 -3.22
N PHE A 61 -7.38 5.90 -4.42
CA PHE A 61 -6.70 6.40 -5.60
C PHE A 61 -7.73 6.66 -6.70
N ASP A 62 -7.72 7.89 -7.23
CA ASP A 62 -8.52 8.23 -8.41
C ASP A 62 -7.91 7.63 -9.68
N LYS A 63 -8.58 7.80 -10.82
CA LYS A 63 -8.03 7.42 -12.13
C LYS A 63 -6.64 8.04 -12.33
N MET A 64 -5.71 7.24 -12.84
CA MET A 64 -4.39 7.70 -13.29
C MET A 64 -4.26 7.44 -14.79
N GLN A 65 -3.54 8.31 -15.48
CA GLN A 65 -3.18 8.06 -16.88
C GLN A 65 -2.17 6.92 -16.95
N LEU A 66 -2.43 5.96 -17.82
CA LEU A 66 -1.53 4.85 -18.09
C LEU A 66 -0.59 5.23 -19.24
N PRO A 67 0.62 4.64 -19.31
CA PRO A 67 1.50 4.83 -20.46
C PRO A 67 0.76 4.51 -21.76
N ASP A 68 0.99 5.32 -22.79
CA ASP A 68 0.38 5.07 -24.09
C ASP A 68 0.89 3.74 -24.66
N THR A 69 -0.05 2.92 -25.12
CA THR A 69 0.20 1.61 -25.71
C THR A 69 -0.43 1.47 -27.09
N GLN A 70 -0.89 2.57 -27.72
CA GLN A 70 -1.45 2.54 -29.07
C GLN A 70 -0.48 1.98 -30.12
N GLY A 71 0.82 2.17 -29.92
CA GLY A 71 1.88 1.58 -30.75
C GLY A 71 2.04 0.05 -30.63
N ASN A 72 1.33 -0.60 -29.70
CA ASN A 72 1.37 -2.06 -29.56
C ASN A 72 0.36 -2.75 -30.50
N PRO A 73 0.58 -4.06 -30.82
CA PRO A 73 -0.44 -4.89 -31.46
C PRO A 73 -1.75 -4.87 -30.66
N GLU A 74 -2.90 -5.00 -31.34
CA GLU A 74 -4.23 -4.80 -30.75
C GLU A 74 -4.46 -5.57 -29.43
N GLN A 75 -4.01 -6.82 -29.37
CA GLN A 75 -4.05 -7.68 -28.18
C GLN A 75 -3.25 -7.18 -26.96
N TYR A 76 -2.33 -6.22 -27.14
CA TYR A 76 -1.47 -5.64 -26.10
C TYR A 76 -1.75 -4.14 -25.87
N ARG A 77 -2.74 -3.58 -26.56
CA ARG A 77 -3.22 -2.22 -26.30
C ARG A 77 -3.97 -2.19 -24.97
N ARG A 78 -3.76 -1.14 -24.20
CA ARG A 78 -4.37 -0.92 -22.90
C ARG A 78 -5.20 0.37 -22.94
N PRO A 79 -6.21 0.49 -22.06
CA PRO A 79 -6.88 1.77 -21.85
C PRO A 79 -5.86 2.85 -21.48
N SER A 80 -6.10 4.08 -21.92
CA SER A 80 -5.25 5.24 -21.61
C SER A 80 -5.35 5.68 -20.14
N SER A 81 -6.31 5.18 -19.37
CA SER A 81 -6.52 5.51 -17.96
C SER A 81 -6.85 4.27 -17.13
N SER A 82 -6.46 4.27 -15.87
CA SER A 82 -6.81 3.23 -14.90
C SER A 82 -8.20 3.47 -14.31
N THR A 83 -8.80 2.39 -13.79
CA THR A 83 -9.97 2.51 -12.93
C THR A 83 -9.57 3.05 -11.54
N PRO A 84 -10.40 3.90 -10.91
CA PRO A 84 -10.21 4.28 -9.51
C PRO A 84 -10.28 3.05 -8.61
N TYR A 85 -9.48 3.03 -7.55
CA TYR A 85 -9.45 1.90 -6.63
C TYR A 85 -9.17 2.31 -5.19
N ARG A 86 -9.48 1.41 -4.27
CA ARG A 86 -9.30 1.62 -2.84
C ARG A 86 -8.63 0.40 -2.23
N LYS A 87 -7.77 0.63 -1.25
CA LYS A 87 -7.11 -0.41 -0.45
C LYS A 87 -7.45 -0.17 1.01
N LEU A 88 -7.73 -1.24 1.72
CA LEU A 88 -7.98 -1.24 3.15
C LEU A 88 -7.06 -2.27 3.79
N SER A 89 -6.36 -1.84 4.82
CA SER A 89 -5.46 -2.67 5.61
C SER A 89 -5.82 -2.52 7.07
N MET A 90 -5.80 -3.63 7.81
CA MET A 90 -6.10 -3.67 9.23
C MET A 90 -5.02 -4.47 9.93
N GLN A 91 -4.62 -4.04 11.12
CA GLN A 91 -3.65 -4.72 11.95
C GLN A 91 -4.08 -4.62 13.42
N GLY A 92 -3.89 -5.70 14.15
CA GLY A 92 -4.07 -5.79 15.59
C GLY A 92 -2.79 -6.32 16.22
N THR A 93 -2.42 -5.73 17.34
CA THR A 93 -1.31 -6.18 18.18
C THR A 93 -1.82 -6.40 19.59
N TYR A 94 -1.53 -7.57 20.14
CA TYR A 94 -1.76 -7.91 21.53
C TYR A 94 -0.44 -8.13 22.25
N ARG A 95 -0.21 -7.37 23.33
CA ARG A 95 1.03 -7.38 24.10
C ARG A 95 0.80 -7.99 25.48
N LEU A 96 1.58 -9.00 25.79
CA LEU A 96 1.81 -9.57 27.12
C LEU A 96 3.20 -9.12 27.62
N LYS A 97 3.54 -9.44 28.87
CA LYS A 97 4.81 -9.02 29.48
C LYS A 97 6.06 -9.48 28.73
N MET A 98 6.01 -10.66 28.09
CA MET A 98 7.15 -11.27 27.39
C MET A 98 6.84 -11.65 25.92
N LEU A 99 5.58 -11.50 25.50
CA LEU A 99 5.09 -11.95 24.20
C LEU A 99 4.31 -10.84 23.53
N GLU A 100 4.50 -10.68 22.23
CA GLU A 100 3.67 -9.81 21.40
C GLU A 100 3.13 -10.59 20.20
N PHE A 101 1.81 -10.58 20.07
CA PHE A 101 1.10 -11.21 18.96
C PHE A 101 0.67 -10.12 17.99
N TYR A 102 1.01 -10.32 16.73
CA TYR A 102 0.64 -9.45 15.63
C TYR A 102 -0.26 -10.24 14.69
N ALA A 103 -1.39 -9.65 14.31
CA ALA A 103 -2.27 -10.20 13.30
C ALA A 103 -2.75 -9.05 12.40
N GLY A 104 -2.70 -9.21 11.09
CA GLY A 104 -3.15 -8.19 10.16
C GLY A 104 -3.67 -8.78 8.87
N CYS A 105 -4.44 -7.97 8.16
CA CYS A 105 -4.96 -8.25 6.84
C CYS A 105 -4.71 -7.02 5.95
N GLU A 106 -3.96 -7.20 4.87
CA GLU A 106 -3.79 -6.18 3.85
C GLU A 106 -4.70 -6.41 2.65
N ASN A 107 -5.15 -5.34 2.01
CA ASN A 107 -5.98 -5.38 0.81
C ASN A 107 -7.28 -6.18 1.00
N SER A 108 -8.06 -5.85 2.04
CA SER A 108 -9.31 -6.59 2.36
C SER A 108 -10.37 -6.52 1.26
N GLY A 109 -10.30 -5.52 0.38
CA GLY A 109 -11.14 -5.39 -0.82
C GLY A 109 -10.69 -6.26 -1.99
N ASN A 110 -9.60 -7.03 -1.84
CA ASN A 110 -9.00 -7.90 -2.85
C ASN A 110 -8.85 -7.22 -4.22
N TYR A 111 -8.50 -5.93 -4.21
CA TYR A 111 -8.32 -5.20 -5.46
C TYR A 111 -7.08 -5.73 -6.18
N ARG A 112 -7.21 -5.94 -7.48
CA ARG A 112 -6.11 -6.34 -8.36
C ARG A 112 -6.08 -5.44 -9.57
N GLN A 113 -4.90 -4.99 -9.91
CA GLN A 113 -4.69 -4.31 -11.19
C GLN A 113 -4.49 -5.38 -12.27
N PRO A 114 -5.41 -5.49 -13.25
CA PRO A 114 -5.21 -6.38 -14.38
C PRO A 114 -3.98 -5.89 -15.17
N ASN A 115 -3.03 -6.78 -15.42
CA ASN A 115 -1.79 -6.51 -16.16
C ASN A 115 -0.92 -5.40 -15.52
N PRO A 116 -0.24 -5.68 -14.39
CA PRO A 116 0.73 -4.74 -13.83
C PRO A 116 1.80 -4.39 -14.88
N ILE A 117 2.38 -3.20 -14.77
CA ILE A 117 3.34 -2.65 -15.75
C ILE A 117 4.53 -3.61 -16.00
N GLY A 118 4.84 -4.48 -15.03
CA GLY A 118 5.86 -5.53 -15.13
C GLY A 118 5.50 -6.79 -15.91
N TRP A 119 4.22 -7.11 -16.17
CA TRP A 119 3.86 -8.39 -16.82
C TRP A 119 4.49 -8.56 -18.22
N ASN A 120 4.58 -7.47 -18.98
CA ASN A 120 5.20 -7.48 -20.30
C ASN A 120 6.72 -7.24 -20.26
N LEU A 121 7.27 -6.73 -19.15
CA LEU A 121 8.72 -6.52 -18.97
C LEU A 121 9.44 -7.81 -18.55
N VAL A 122 8.78 -8.69 -17.80
CA VAL A 122 9.32 -10.02 -17.44
C VAL A 122 9.58 -10.88 -18.67
N LYS A 123 8.79 -10.72 -19.74
CA LYS A 123 9.07 -11.40 -21.02
C LYS A 123 10.25 -10.80 -21.80
N LYS A 124 10.65 -9.56 -21.51
CA LYS A 124 11.61 -8.81 -22.33
C LYS A 124 13.00 -8.71 -21.70
N CYS A 125 13.12 -8.80 -20.36
CA CYS A 125 14.41 -8.83 -19.68
C CYS A 125 14.26 -9.30 -18.21
N PRO A 126 15.01 -10.31 -17.73
CA PRO A 126 15.01 -10.68 -16.32
C PRO A 126 15.79 -9.63 -15.51
N LEU A 127 15.09 -8.65 -14.95
CA LEU A 127 15.65 -7.72 -13.97
C LEU A 127 15.84 -8.45 -12.64
N LYS A 128 17.11 -8.70 -12.26
CA LYS A 128 17.49 -9.10 -10.90
C LYS A 128 17.24 -7.91 -9.95
N ILE A 129 16.08 -7.91 -9.30
CA ILE A 129 15.82 -6.99 -8.19
C ILE A 129 16.56 -7.55 -6.97
N PHE A 130 17.63 -6.88 -6.55
CA PHE A 130 18.29 -7.15 -5.27
C PHE A 130 17.36 -6.71 -4.13
N SER A 131 16.87 -7.67 -3.35
CA SER A 131 16.14 -7.44 -2.09
C SER A 131 17.15 -7.32 -0.95
N MET A 132 17.20 -6.18 -0.28
CA MET A 132 17.87 -6.04 1.02
C MET A 132 16.97 -6.67 2.10
N GLY A 133 17.37 -7.85 2.55
CA GLY A 133 17.21 -8.36 3.92
C GLY A 133 15.96 -8.01 4.72
N ALA A 134 14.82 -8.59 4.34
CA ALA A 134 13.84 -9.13 5.28
C ALA A 134 13.33 -10.42 4.65
N TYR A 135 13.41 -11.56 5.35
CA TYR A 135 12.93 -12.85 4.84
C TYR A 135 11.40 -12.88 4.87
N GLU A 136 10.76 -12.15 3.97
CA GLU A 136 9.36 -12.34 3.59
C GLU A 136 9.31 -13.14 2.29
N PHE A 137 9.05 -14.43 2.39
CA PHE A 137 8.77 -15.28 1.24
C PHE A 137 7.30 -15.07 0.82
N THR A 138 6.96 -13.89 0.28
CA THR A 138 5.59 -13.63 -0.19
C THR A 138 5.46 -13.98 -1.68
N PRO A 139 4.68 -15.01 -2.06
CA PRO A 139 4.33 -15.21 -3.46
C PRO A 139 3.50 -14.02 -3.95
N TRP A 140 3.84 -13.53 -5.14
CA TRP A 140 3.29 -12.40 -5.90
C TRP A 140 1.77 -12.53 -6.21
N ASN A 141 0.93 -12.68 -5.19
CA ASN A 141 -0.50 -12.83 -5.34
C ASN A 141 -1.19 -11.89 -4.37
N GLN A 142 -1.50 -10.67 -4.83
CA GLN A 142 -2.19 -9.58 -4.11
C GLN A 142 -3.62 -10.00 -3.69
N ARG A 143 -3.74 -11.04 -2.84
CA ARG A 143 -4.95 -11.44 -2.12
C ARG A 143 -5.00 -10.68 -0.79
N CYS A 144 -6.11 -10.82 -0.07
CA CYS A 144 -6.11 -10.54 1.37
C CYS A 144 -4.96 -11.34 2.01
N HIS A 145 -3.89 -10.66 2.38
CA HIS A 145 -2.74 -11.29 3.02
C HIS A 145 -2.96 -11.24 4.52
N PHE A 146 -3.29 -12.40 5.10
CA PHE A 146 -3.32 -12.57 6.53
C PHE A 146 -1.91 -12.84 7.01
N THR A 147 -1.37 -11.92 7.80
CA THR A 147 -0.06 -12.06 8.44
C THR A 147 -0.29 -12.23 9.93
N ALA A 148 0.24 -13.31 10.50
CA ALA A 148 0.28 -13.53 11.94
C ALA A 148 1.73 -13.78 12.37
N THR A 149 2.21 -13.06 13.38
CA THR A 149 3.59 -13.16 13.85
C THR A 149 3.62 -13.11 15.37
N LEU A 150 4.44 -13.97 15.98
CA LEU A 150 4.71 -13.98 17.42
C LEU A 150 6.14 -13.49 17.65
N SER A 151 6.29 -12.48 18.51
CA SER A 151 7.60 -12.02 18.98
C SER A 151 7.77 -12.38 20.46
N ILE A 152 8.91 -12.98 20.81
CA ILE A 152 9.29 -13.32 22.18
C ILE A 152 10.42 -12.38 22.59
N HIS A 153 10.20 -11.55 23.60
CA HIS A 153 11.26 -10.71 24.17
C HIS A 153 11.95 -11.52 25.26
N LEU A 154 13.07 -12.15 24.92
CA LEU A 154 13.98 -12.72 25.92
C LEU A 154 14.66 -11.55 26.64
N ILE A 155 14.36 -11.38 27.92
CA ILE A 155 15.11 -10.48 28.80
C ILE A 155 16.50 -11.11 28.91
N SER A 156 17.48 -10.58 28.19
CA SER A 156 18.89 -10.87 28.46
C SER A 156 19.23 -10.26 29.82
N VAL A 157 19.04 -11.05 30.88
CA VAL A 157 19.67 -10.80 32.16
C VAL A 157 21.15 -11.13 31.98
N LEU A 158 21.93 -10.10 31.65
CA LEU A 158 23.38 -10.15 31.86
C LEU A 158 23.60 -10.20 33.38
N PHE A 159 23.93 -11.38 33.88
CA PHE A 159 24.62 -11.57 35.15
C PHE A 159 26.12 -11.40 34.93
#